data_AF-A0A359LLM9-F1
#
_entry.id   AF-A0A359LLM9-F1
#
_cell.length_a   1.000
_cell.length_b   1.000
_cell.length_c   1.000
_cell.angle_alpha   90.00
_cell.angle_beta   90.00
_cell.angle_gamma   90.00
#
_symmetry.space_group_name_H-M   'P 1'
#
loop_
_entity.id
_entity.type
_entity.pdbx_description
1 polymer ?
#
loop_
_entity_poly.entity_id
_entity_poly.type
_entity_poly.pdbx_seq_one_letter_code
_entity_poly.pdbx_strand_id
1 'polypeptide(L)'
;MRDLIRKSPPWIKKPIRYVYGLIPYEKRLGKVFWDTYNFLQESQWWSKEQLEEYQMRQLEKLLKHSYENVPYYRRIFDERGLKPKDIQDFDDFIKLPYLTKDIFRENFNTKEIISKNINLLKLPISHTSGTTGKPLQFYVNIDEGEKEWAFICHQWSRIGYKPGDKRMELRGAINKKEPIFYSKFGNILRFSPIIENKERAKLYLKKMEEFGAKFLHGYPGAIASFALLIKQHKLNINFELEAILFASEIIYEWERKIVEEVFGCRIFSHYGCAEKAVLAAECEKTHIYHCLPEYGITEFDFQTKEIVATGFLNTVNPFIRYKMTDVALNPRFEPCQKCNRNYYPIFDGIEGRLEDFIVSPEGFLIAPAIITHPFKDLKTIKNTQIVQKSHEKIILRIVPLEDVNKDLLNKEIQFLSQELKKIIGEKITIIPEIVNEIELSPSGKFKWIISEISKDFINR
;
A
#
# COMPACT_ATOMS: atom_id res chain seq x y z
N MET A 1 14.95 -21.78 11.82
CA MET A 1 14.17 -21.48 13.05
C MET A 1 12.77 -20.90 12.77
N ARG A 2 12.59 -19.94 11.85
CA ARG A 2 11.25 -19.45 11.43
C ARG A 2 10.30 -20.56 10.97
N ASP A 3 10.78 -21.49 10.13
CA ASP A 3 9.97 -22.65 9.71
C ASP A 3 9.65 -23.62 10.85
N LEU A 4 10.59 -23.82 11.78
CA LEU A 4 10.36 -24.59 13.00
C LEU A 4 9.24 -23.96 13.84
N ILE A 5 9.25 -22.64 14.04
CA ILE A 5 8.18 -21.91 14.75
C ILE A 5 6.84 -22.04 14.02
N ARG A 6 6.83 -21.91 12.69
CA ARG A 6 5.62 -22.01 11.87
C ARG A 6 4.95 -23.38 12.02
N LYS A 7 5.76 -24.45 12.01
CA LYS A 7 5.32 -25.86 12.10
C LYS A 7 5.12 -26.37 13.53
N SER A 8 5.53 -25.62 14.56
CA SER A 8 5.40 -26.03 15.97
C SER A 8 3.94 -26.01 16.46
N PRO A 9 3.55 -26.85 17.44
CA PRO A 9 2.25 -26.75 18.11
C PRO A 9 2.05 -25.39 18.82
N PRO A 10 0.81 -24.85 18.90
CA PRO A 10 0.53 -23.53 19.49
C PRO A 10 1.12 -23.30 20.90
N TRP A 11 1.15 -24.35 21.73
CA TRP A 11 1.65 -24.29 23.10
C TRP A 11 3.18 -24.16 23.20
N ILE A 12 3.94 -24.58 22.17
CA ILE A 12 5.40 -24.39 22.08
C ILE A 12 5.77 -23.14 21.26
N LYS A 13 4.86 -22.62 20.41
CA LYS A 13 5.12 -21.42 19.59
C LYS A 13 5.49 -20.21 20.43
N LYS A 14 4.82 -19.97 21.56
CA LYS A 14 5.04 -18.79 22.41
C LYS A 14 6.42 -18.83 23.10
N PRO A 15 6.85 -19.93 23.74
CA PRO A 15 8.22 -20.10 24.22
C PRO A 15 9.30 -19.96 23.14
N ILE A 16 9.15 -20.63 21.99
CA ILE A 16 10.16 -20.54 20.92
C ILE A 16 10.21 -19.14 20.33
N ARG A 17 9.06 -18.46 20.16
CA ARG A 17 9.03 -17.05 19.73
C ARG A 17 9.72 -16.13 20.72
N TYR A 18 9.59 -16.39 22.02
CA TYR A 18 10.27 -15.63 23.06
C TYR A 18 11.79 -15.78 22.94
N VAL A 19 12.30 -17.03 22.92
CA VAL A 19 13.73 -17.33 22.79
C VAL A 19 14.29 -16.81 21.46
N TYR A 20 13.58 -17.03 20.35
CA TYR A 20 13.98 -16.51 19.05
C TYR A 20 13.98 -14.98 19.04
N GLY A 21 13.04 -14.33 19.74
CA GLY A 21 12.99 -12.88 19.89
C GLY A 21 14.18 -12.27 20.64
N LEU A 22 15.00 -13.06 21.33
CA LEU A 22 16.26 -12.61 21.95
C LEU A 22 17.38 -12.42 20.92
N ILE A 23 17.30 -13.08 19.76
CA ILE A 23 18.26 -12.87 18.68
C ILE A 23 18.00 -11.48 18.07
N PRO A 24 19.05 -10.64 17.89
CA PRO A 24 18.90 -9.34 17.23
C PRO A 24 18.13 -9.46 15.91
N TYR A 25 17.25 -8.50 15.64
CA TYR A 25 16.31 -8.62 14.51
C TYR A 25 17.03 -8.76 13.17
N GLU A 26 18.13 -8.05 12.98
CA GLU A 26 18.96 -8.10 11.78
C GLU A 26 19.51 -9.53 11.52
N LYS A 27 19.87 -10.25 12.58
CA LYS A 27 20.32 -11.66 12.51
C LYS A 27 19.18 -12.65 12.28
N ARG A 28 17.92 -12.20 12.37
CA ARG A 28 16.72 -13.00 12.10
C ARG A 28 16.17 -12.79 10.70
N LEU A 29 16.70 -11.84 9.94
CA LEU A 29 16.40 -11.69 8.53
C LEU A 29 17.08 -12.84 7.77
N GLY A 30 16.32 -13.46 6.85
CA GLY A 30 16.75 -14.67 6.16
C GLY A 30 17.77 -14.38 5.06
N LYS A 31 18.31 -15.45 4.48
CA LYS A 31 19.25 -15.37 3.35
C LYS A 31 18.63 -14.60 2.18
N VAL A 32 17.36 -14.86 1.85
CA VAL A 32 16.65 -14.19 0.75
C VAL A 32 16.64 -12.68 0.95
N PHE A 33 16.33 -12.22 2.17
CA PHE A 33 16.37 -10.80 2.50
C PHE A 33 17.77 -10.20 2.25
N TRP A 34 18.82 -10.80 2.82
CA TRP A 34 20.16 -10.23 2.74
C TRP A 34 20.76 -10.29 1.34
N ASP A 35 20.54 -11.38 0.60
CA ASP A 35 20.94 -11.47 -0.80
C ASP A 35 20.29 -10.35 -1.62
N THR A 36 18.98 -10.14 -1.43
CA THR A 36 18.23 -9.09 -2.15
C THR A 36 18.67 -7.69 -1.72
N TYR A 37 18.83 -7.45 -0.42
CA TYR A 37 19.24 -6.15 0.10
C TYR A 37 20.65 -5.78 -0.39
N ASN A 38 21.61 -6.71 -0.32
CA ASN A 38 22.98 -6.46 -0.78
C ASN A 38 23.04 -6.25 -2.29
N PHE A 39 22.29 -7.04 -3.06
CA PHE A 39 22.12 -6.80 -4.50
C PHE A 39 21.64 -5.36 -4.77
N LEU A 40 20.62 -4.88 -4.04
CA LEU A 40 20.11 -3.51 -4.18
C LEU A 40 21.10 -2.44 -3.71
N GLN A 41 21.97 -2.76 -2.74
CA GLN A 41 23.02 -1.82 -2.33
C GLN A 41 24.05 -1.60 -3.43
N GLU A 42 24.31 -2.61 -4.27
CA GLU A 42 25.19 -2.52 -5.42
C GLU A 42 24.47 -1.93 -6.64
N SER A 43 23.28 -2.44 -6.97
CA SER A 43 22.55 -2.08 -8.19
C SER A 43 22.00 -0.66 -8.21
N GLN A 44 21.81 -0.03 -7.04
CA GLN A 44 21.35 1.37 -6.97
C GLN A 44 22.27 2.38 -7.66
N TRP A 45 23.53 2.00 -7.95
CA TRP A 45 24.53 2.82 -8.62
C TRP A 45 24.81 2.40 -10.06
N TRP A 46 24.08 1.41 -10.57
CA TRP A 46 24.21 0.98 -11.96
C TRP A 46 23.87 2.11 -12.94
N SER A 47 24.45 2.04 -14.14
CA SER A 47 24.06 2.91 -15.24
C SER A 47 22.63 2.59 -15.69
N LYS A 48 22.01 3.51 -16.45
CA LYS A 48 20.68 3.27 -17.01
C LYS A 48 20.66 2.01 -17.88
N GLU A 49 21.70 1.81 -18.69
CA GLU A 49 21.86 0.67 -19.60
C GLU A 49 21.99 -0.65 -18.83
N GLN A 50 22.72 -0.67 -17.71
CA GLN A 50 22.82 -1.85 -16.85
C GLN A 50 21.47 -2.22 -16.21
N LEU A 51 20.68 -1.22 -15.82
CA LEU A 51 19.32 -1.42 -15.29
C LEU A 51 18.37 -1.93 -16.38
N GLU A 52 18.44 -1.37 -17.60
CA GLU A 52 17.68 -1.82 -18.77
C GLU A 52 18.02 -3.28 -19.13
N GLU A 53 19.32 -3.62 -19.17
CA GLU A 53 19.78 -4.99 -19.44
C GLU A 53 19.27 -5.97 -18.37
N TYR A 54 19.30 -5.58 -17.09
CA TYR A 54 18.73 -6.39 -16.02
C TYR A 54 17.23 -6.61 -16.23
N GLN A 55 16.47 -5.55 -16.50
CA GLN A 55 15.04 -5.62 -16.73
C GLN A 55 14.71 -6.52 -17.92
N MET A 56 15.41 -6.40 -19.05
CA MET A 56 15.20 -7.25 -20.21
C MET A 56 15.47 -8.73 -19.92
N ARG A 57 16.54 -9.03 -19.16
CA ARG A 57 16.84 -10.40 -18.71
C ARG A 57 15.77 -10.97 -17.77
N GLN A 58 15.20 -10.16 -16.87
CA GLN A 58 14.09 -10.61 -16.03
C GLN A 58 12.81 -10.77 -16.82
N LEU A 59 12.56 -9.87 -17.77
CA LEU A 59 11.38 -9.89 -18.62
C LEU A 59 11.37 -11.14 -19.50
N GLU A 60 12.48 -11.47 -20.17
CA GLU A 60 12.58 -12.66 -21.00
C GLU A 60 12.23 -13.93 -20.20
N LYS A 61 12.76 -14.06 -18.98
CA LYS A 61 12.45 -15.17 -18.07
C LYS A 61 10.97 -15.20 -17.69
N LEU A 62 10.40 -14.04 -17.38
CA LEU A 62 8.99 -13.92 -17.01
C LEU A 62 8.05 -14.26 -18.17
N LEU A 63 8.34 -13.77 -19.37
CA LEU A 63 7.55 -14.03 -20.58
C LEU A 63 7.63 -15.51 -20.96
N LYS A 64 8.83 -16.09 -20.94
CA LYS A 64 9.02 -17.53 -21.18
C LYS A 64 8.23 -18.37 -20.17
N HIS A 65 8.39 -18.10 -18.88
CA HIS A 65 7.65 -18.79 -17.83
C HIS A 65 6.14 -18.64 -18.00
N SER A 66 5.66 -17.43 -18.30
CA SER A 66 4.23 -17.13 -18.45
C SER A 66 3.63 -17.82 -19.66
N TYR A 67 4.32 -17.80 -20.80
CA TYR A 67 3.89 -18.51 -22.01
C TYR A 67 3.86 -20.03 -21.81
N GLU A 68 4.87 -20.59 -21.15
CA GLU A 68 4.98 -22.02 -20.90
C GLU A 68 4.00 -22.52 -19.82
N ASN A 69 3.67 -21.71 -18.81
CA ASN A 69 3.01 -22.24 -17.60
C ASN A 69 1.69 -21.56 -17.24
N VAL A 70 1.34 -20.41 -17.82
CA VAL A 70 0.13 -19.66 -17.49
C VAL A 70 -0.84 -19.64 -18.69
N PRO A 71 -1.99 -20.33 -18.61
CA PRO A 71 -2.93 -20.46 -19.73
C PRO A 71 -3.37 -19.15 -20.38
N TYR A 72 -3.69 -18.14 -19.57
CA TYR A 72 -4.07 -16.81 -20.03
C TYR A 72 -2.98 -16.23 -20.95
N TYR A 73 -1.72 -16.21 -20.49
CA TYR A 73 -0.64 -15.63 -21.29
C TYR A 73 -0.34 -16.45 -22.54
N ARG A 74 -0.36 -17.79 -22.46
CA ARG A 74 -0.21 -18.63 -23.67
C ARG A 74 -1.24 -18.26 -24.74
N ARG A 75 -2.52 -18.16 -24.36
CA ARG A 75 -3.61 -17.76 -25.25
C ARG A 75 -3.37 -16.37 -25.85
N ILE A 76 -3.03 -15.37 -25.03
CA ILE A 76 -2.77 -14.00 -25.48
C ILE A 76 -1.64 -13.93 -26.52
N PHE A 77 -0.57 -14.70 -26.33
CA PHE A 77 0.53 -14.80 -27.29
C PHE A 77 0.10 -15.50 -28.58
N ASP A 78 -0.54 -16.68 -28.48
CA ASP A 78 -0.92 -17.48 -29.63
C ASP A 78 -2.00 -16.78 -30.50
N GLU A 79 -2.98 -16.11 -29.89
CA GLU A 79 -4.00 -15.31 -30.60
C GLU A 79 -3.40 -14.14 -31.39
N ARG A 80 -2.22 -13.66 -31.00
CA ARG A 80 -1.50 -12.58 -31.67
C ARG A 80 -0.41 -13.09 -32.62
N GLY A 81 -0.25 -14.40 -32.74
CA GLY A 81 0.83 -15.00 -33.53
C GLY A 81 2.23 -14.72 -32.98
N LEU A 82 2.35 -14.45 -31.68
CA LEU A 82 3.60 -14.09 -31.01
C LEU A 82 4.19 -15.27 -30.23
N LYS A 83 5.50 -15.22 -30.01
CA LYS A 83 6.26 -16.03 -29.06
C LYS A 83 7.08 -15.09 -28.14
N PRO A 84 7.52 -15.55 -26.96
CA PRO A 84 8.33 -14.72 -26.05
C PRO A 84 9.55 -14.07 -26.70
N LYS A 85 10.20 -14.75 -27.64
CA LYS A 85 11.37 -14.25 -28.40
C LYS A 85 11.08 -13.08 -29.34
N ASP A 86 9.81 -12.77 -29.59
CA ASP A 86 9.37 -11.67 -30.46
C ASP A 86 9.24 -10.35 -29.68
N ILE A 87 9.57 -10.37 -28.39
CA ILE A 87 9.72 -9.20 -27.51
C ILE A 87 11.22 -9.02 -27.23
N GLN A 88 11.89 -8.16 -28.01
CA GLN A 88 13.35 -8.01 -27.96
C GLN A 88 13.80 -6.74 -27.23
N ASP A 89 12.90 -5.76 -27.08
CA ASP A 89 13.13 -4.50 -26.38
C ASP A 89 11.84 -3.99 -25.70
N PHE A 90 11.90 -2.79 -25.12
CA PHE A 90 10.76 -2.16 -24.45
C PHE A 90 9.70 -1.64 -25.43
N ASP A 91 10.05 -1.34 -26.68
CA ASP A 91 9.09 -0.85 -27.68
C ASP A 91 8.18 -2.01 -28.15
N ASP A 92 8.74 -3.21 -28.26
CA ASP A 92 7.99 -4.43 -28.56
C ASP A 92 6.93 -4.77 -27.51
N PHE A 93 7.03 -4.21 -26.30
CA PHE A 93 6.09 -4.46 -25.22
C PHE A 93 4.66 -4.01 -25.55
N ILE A 94 4.50 -3.06 -26.47
CA ILE A 94 3.20 -2.62 -26.98
C ILE A 94 2.41 -3.75 -27.67
N LYS A 95 3.09 -4.79 -28.16
CA LYS A 95 2.46 -5.95 -28.80
C LYS A 95 1.59 -6.76 -27.82
N LEU A 96 1.89 -6.69 -26.52
CA LEU A 96 1.09 -7.33 -25.48
C LEU A 96 0.01 -6.38 -24.96
N PRO A 97 -1.24 -6.84 -24.78
CA PRO A 97 -2.32 -5.99 -24.30
C PRO A 97 -2.15 -5.65 -22.83
N TYR A 98 -2.83 -4.60 -22.37
CA TYR A 98 -2.95 -4.34 -20.94
C TYR A 98 -3.71 -5.45 -20.23
N LEU A 99 -3.21 -5.83 -19.06
CA LEU A 99 -3.94 -6.61 -18.08
C LEU A 99 -4.68 -5.63 -17.16
N THR A 100 -6.01 -5.60 -17.18
CA THR A 100 -6.79 -4.79 -16.24
C THR A 100 -7.17 -5.60 -15.01
N LYS A 101 -7.59 -4.91 -13.94
CA LYS A 101 -8.12 -5.54 -12.72
C LYS A 101 -9.28 -6.50 -12.99
N ASP A 102 -10.18 -6.13 -13.91
CA ASP A 102 -11.32 -6.96 -14.26
C ASP A 102 -10.91 -8.21 -15.03
N ILE A 103 -10.04 -8.07 -16.03
CA ILE A 103 -9.47 -9.20 -16.79
C ILE A 103 -8.75 -10.17 -15.83
N PHE A 104 -7.93 -9.65 -14.93
CA PHE A 104 -7.22 -10.48 -13.96
C PHE A 104 -8.20 -11.27 -13.09
N ARG A 105 -9.22 -10.61 -12.54
CA ARG A 105 -10.21 -11.25 -11.66
C ARG A 105 -10.97 -12.37 -12.37
N GLU A 106 -11.45 -12.11 -13.59
CA GLU A 106 -12.19 -13.11 -14.39
C GLU A 106 -11.33 -14.35 -14.65
N ASN A 107 -10.06 -14.14 -15.03
CA ASN A 107 -9.12 -15.23 -15.29
C ASN A 107 -8.59 -15.90 -14.01
N PHE A 108 -8.62 -15.23 -12.86
CA PHE A 108 -8.30 -15.83 -11.56
C PHE A 108 -9.39 -16.81 -11.14
N ASN A 109 -10.67 -16.43 -11.29
CA ASN A 109 -11.81 -17.27 -10.95
C ASN A 109 -11.84 -18.58 -11.77
N THR A 110 -11.43 -18.52 -13.03
CA THR A 110 -11.30 -19.69 -13.91
C THR A 110 -9.94 -20.40 -13.81
N LYS A 111 -9.03 -19.89 -12.97
CA LYS A 111 -7.64 -20.38 -12.78
C LYS A 111 -6.74 -20.26 -14.02
N GLU A 112 -7.15 -19.49 -15.02
CA GLU A 112 -6.41 -19.26 -16.27
C GLU A 112 -5.17 -18.38 -16.08
N ILE A 113 -5.16 -17.49 -15.08
CA ILE A 113 -4.01 -16.61 -14.79
C ILE A 113 -3.08 -17.15 -13.69
N ILE A 114 -3.25 -18.42 -13.33
CA ILE A 114 -2.42 -19.10 -12.32
C ILE A 114 -1.44 -20.05 -13.02
N SER A 115 -0.17 -19.99 -12.62
CA SER A 115 0.86 -20.87 -13.16
C SER A 115 0.60 -22.34 -12.80
N LYS A 116 0.59 -23.22 -13.81
CA LYS A 116 0.28 -24.65 -13.67
C LYS A 116 1.44 -25.48 -13.09
N ASN A 117 2.67 -25.01 -13.21
CA ASN A 117 3.87 -25.71 -12.73
C ASN A 117 4.18 -25.48 -11.24
N ILE A 118 3.34 -24.75 -10.50
CA ILE A 118 3.56 -24.42 -9.09
C ILE A 118 2.50 -25.09 -8.21
N ASN A 119 2.95 -25.70 -7.11
CA ASN A 119 2.06 -26.30 -6.13
C ASN A 119 1.44 -25.24 -5.21
N LEU A 120 0.15 -24.95 -5.44
CA LEU A 120 -0.62 -23.94 -4.72
C LEU A 120 -0.90 -24.28 -3.25
N LEU A 121 -0.83 -25.57 -2.85
CA LEU A 121 -1.24 -26.02 -1.50
C LEU A 121 -0.44 -25.37 -0.36
N LYS A 122 0.73 -24.82 -0.66
CA LYS A 122 1.64 -24.21 0.31
C LYS A 122 1.72 -22.69 0.19
N LEU A 123 0.99 -22.10 -0.75
CA LEU A 123 1.07 -20.68 -1.05
C LEU A 123 -0.03 -19.90 -0.32
N PRO A 124 0.31 -18.75 0.30
CA PRO A 124 -0.71 -17.86 0.82
C PRO A 124 -1.48 -17.19 -0.32
N ILE A 125 -2.72 -16.82 -0.05
CA ILE A 125 -3.51 -15.90 -0.87
C ILE A 125 -3.43 -14.52 -0.22
N SER A 126 -3.24 -13.49 -1.04
CA SER A 126 -3.28 -12.09 -0.65
C SER A 126 -4.43 -11.37 -1.35
N HIS A 127 -4.76 -10.17 -0.87
CA HIS A 127 -5.88 -9.38 -1.33
C HIS A 127 -5.51 -7.89 -1.47
N THR A 128 -6.04 -7.22 -2.49
CA THR A 128 -6.02 -5.75 -2.53
C THR A 128 -7.00 -5.17 -1.50
N SER A 129 -6.79 -3.93 -1.06
CA SER A 129 -7.65 -3.26 -0.06
C SER A 129 -9.11 -3.00 -0.49
N GLY A 130 -9.45 -3.15 -1.78
CA GLY A 130 -10.84 -3.21 -2.23
C GLY A 130 -11.67 -1.95 -1.94
N THR A 131 -11.12 -0.73 -2.07
CA THR A 131 -11.86 0.53 -1.83
C THR A 131 -13.14 0.65 -2.64
N THR A 132 -13.21 0.03 -3.83
CA THR A 132 -14.39 -0.02 -4.69
C THR A 132 -15.26 -1.26 -4.52
N GLY A 133 -15.08 -2.08 -3.47
CA GLY A 133 -15.96 -3.23 -3.15
C GLY A 133 -15.54 -4.59 -3.76
N LYS A 134 -14.54 -4.63 -4.65
CA LYS A 134 -14.02 -5.88 -5.25
C LYS A 134 -12.50 -5.99 -5.10
N PRO A 135 -11.99 -6.66 -4.05
CA PRO A 135 -10.56 -6.93 -3.94
C PRO A 135 -10.11 -7.93 -5.02
N LEU A 136 -8.92 -7.75 -5.60
CA LEU A 136 -8.26 -8.86 -6.29
C LEU A 136 -7.82 -9.89 -5.26
N GLN A 137 -7.91 -11.17 -5.64
CA GLN A 137 -7.27 -12.27 -4.93
C GLN A 137 -6.13 -12.79 -5.80
N PHE A 138 -4.97 -13.06 -5.21
CA PHE A 138 -3.82 -13.63 -5.92
C PHE A 138 -2.94 -14.40 -4.94
N TYR A 139 -2.24 -15.41 -5.46
CA TYR A 139 -1.24 -16.15 -4.70
C TYR A 139 0.04 -15.35 -4.59
N VAL A 140 0.73 -15.50 -3.46
CA VAL A 140 2.06 -14.90 -3.24
C VAL A 140 3.12 -15.98 -3.15
N ASN A 141 4.30 -15.68 -3.68
CA ASN A 141 5.45 -16.56 -3.55
C ASN A 141 5.92 -16.66 -2.08
N ILE A 142 6.50 -17.80 -1.68
CA ILE A 142 6.92 -18.04 -0.28
C ILE A 142 8.01 -17.06 0.17
N ASP A 143 8.91 -16.71 -0.74
CA ASP A 143 10.07 -15.84 -0.52
C ASP A 143 9.79 -14.36 -0.82
N GLU A 144 8.66 -14.07 -1.47
CA GLU A 144 8.23 -12.75 -1.91
C GLU A 144 8.18 -11.73 -0.77
N GLY A 145 7.77 -12.16 0.43
CA GLY A 145 7.71 -11.29 1.60
C GLY A 145 9.09 -10.84 2.10
N GLU A 146 10.11 -11.70 1.96
CA GLU A 146 11.49 -11.35 2.35
C GLU A 146 12.14 -10.42 1.32
N LYS A 147 11.87 -10.65 0.02
CA LYS A 147 12.30 -9.76 -1.07
C LYS A 147 11.66 -8.38 -0.93
N GLU A 148 10.34 -8.32 -0.78
CA GLU A 148 9.59 -7.07 -0.59
C GLU A 148 10.16 -6.27 0.57
N TRP A 149 10.41 -6.93 1.70
CA TRP A 149 10.97 -6.26 2.86
C TRP A 149 12.39 -5.73 2.62
N ALA A 150 13.21 -6.42 1.82
CA ALA A 150 14.53 -5.92 1.42
C ALA A 150 14.42 -4.66 0.56
N PHE A 151 13.49 -4.61 -0.39
CA PHE A 151 13.21 -3.41 -1.18
C PHE A 151 12.72 -2.23 -0.34
N ILE A 152 11.84 -2.47 0.64
CA ILE A 152 11.38 -1.42 1.57
C ILE A 152 12.55 -0.89 2.42
N CYS A 153 13.33 -1.79 3.02
CA CYS A 153 14.53 -1.41 3.78
C CYS A 153 15.56 -0.66 2.92
N HIS A 154 15.77 -1.08 1.67
CA HIS A 154 16.65 -0.40 0.73
C HIS A 154 16.18 1.05 0.51
N GLN A 155 14.90 1.26 0.24
CA GLN A 155 14.35 2.61 0.06
C GLN A 155 14.55 3.47 1.31
N TRP A 156 14.28 2.93 2.50
CA TRP A 156 14.46 3.64 3.76
C TRP A 156 15.93 3.87 4.12
N SER A 157 16.84 3.01 3.68
CA SER A 157 18.28 3.19 3.91
C SER A 157 18.83 4.48 3.28
N ARG A 158 18.19 4.99 2.24
CA ARG A 158 18.53 6.27 1.60
C ARG A 158 18.35 7.48 2.51
N ILE A 159 17.57 7.34 3.59
CA ILE A 159 17.38 8.35 4.63
C ILE A 159 17.87 7.90 6.01
N GLY A 160 18.76 6.90 6.05
CA GLY A 160 19.48 6.50 7.26
C GLY A 160 18.96 5.25 7.99
N TYR A 161 17.79 4.71 7.60
CA TYR A 161 17.25 3.50 8.23
C TYR A 161 18.13 2.27 7.95
N LYS A 162 18.55 1.57 9.01
CA LYS A 162 19.27 0.30 8.88
C LYS A 162 18.32 -0.86 9.15
N PRO A 163 18.40 -1.97 8.39
CA PRO A 163 17.61 -3.17 8.69
C PRO A 163 17.75 -3.60 10.15
N GLY A 164 16.67 -3.41 10.93
CA GLY A 164 16.60 -3.75 12.35
C GLY A 164 16.64 -2.61 13.34
N ASP A 165 16.82 -1.38 12.84
CA ASP A 165 16.54 -0.18 13.62
C ASP A 165 15.13 -0.24 14.20
N LYS A 166 15.02 0.20 15.46
CA LYS A 166 13.74 0.41 16.12
C LYS A 166 12.91 1.40 15.32
N ARG A 167 11.62 1.11 15.17
CA ARG A 167 10.67 2.05 14.58
C ARG A 167 9.35 2.06 15.32
N MET A 168 8.70 3.21 15.26
CA MET A 168 7.33 3.39 15.73
C MET A 168 6.39 3.35 14.53
N GLU A 169 5.17 2.89 14.75
CA GLU A 169 4.19 2.77 13.69
C GLU A 169 2.84 3.37 14.08
N LEU A 170 2.28 4.22 13.23
CA LEU A 170 0.94 4.79 13.38
C LEU A 170 0.07 4.28 12.21
N ARG A 171 -0.18 2.97 12.25
CA ARG A 171 -0.89 2.20 11.22
C ARG A 171 -1.32 0.84 11.78
N GLY A 172 -2.20 0.15 11.06
CA GLY A 172 -2.63 -1.22 11.37
C GLY A 172 -3.99 -1.30 12.04
N ALA A 173 -4.20 -2.34 12.87
CA ALA A 173 -5.51 -2.64 13.45
C ALA A 173 -5.99 -1.52 14.38
N ILE A 174 -7.28 -1.20 14.26
CA ILE A 174 -7.96 -0.22 15.11
C ILE A 174 -8.32 -0.94 16.41
N ASN A 175 -7.71 -0.52 17.52
CA ASN A 175 -8.03 -1.06 18.84
C ASN A 175 -8.08 0.08 19.87
N LYS A 176 -9.28 0.46 20.30
CA LYS A 176 -9.46 1.53 21.29
C LYS A 176 -9.09 1.12 22.72
N LYS A 177 -9.20 -0.18 23.04
CA LYS A 177 -8.92 -0.74 24.38
C LYS A 177 -7.43 -0.98 24.60
N GLU A 178 -6.77 -1.62 23.63
CA GLU A 178 -5.33 -1.87 23.63
C GLU A 178 -4.68 -1.17 22.43
N PRO A 179 -4.52 0.15 22.50
CA PRO A 179 -4.13 1.00 21.37
C PRO A 179 -2.63 1.00 21.10
N ILE A 180 -1.85 0.25 21.87
CA ILE A 180 -0.39 0.17 21.78
C ILE A 180 0.00 -1.30 21.79
N PHE A 181 0.76 -1.71 20.78
CA PHE A 181 1.27 -3.06 20.63
C PHE A 181 2.77 -3.04 20.38
N TYR A 182 3.54 -3.69 21.26
CA TYR A 182 4.98 -3.83 21.08
C TYR A 182 5.35 -5.19 20.48
N SER A 183 5.85 -5.16 19.24
CA SER A 183 6.43 -6.32 18.58
C SER A 183 7.92 -6.39 18.86
N LYS A 184 8.31 -7.11 19.92
CA LYS A 184 9.72 -7.51 20.16
C LYS A 184 10.33 -8.23 18.96
N PHE A 185 9.50 -8.94 18.19
CA PHE A 185 9.96 -9.62 16.99
C PHE A 185 10.45 -8.65 15.92
N GLY A 186 9.92 -7.43 15.82
CA GLY A 186 10.33 -6.48 14.79
C GLY A 186 11.12 -5.28 15.29
N ASN A 187 11.33 -5.14 16.61
CA ASN A 187 11.68 -3.87 17.24
C ASN A 187 10.69 -2.75 16.86
N ILE A 188 9.39 -3.06 16.86
CA ILE A 188 8.32 -2.15 16.42
C ILE A 188 7.39 -1.83 17.57
N LEU A 189 7.21 -0.55 17.88
CA LEU A 189 6.12 -0.08 18.74
C LEU A 189 5.00 0.48 17.87
N ARG A 190 3.86 -0.21 17.82
CA ARG A 190 2.72 0.17 16.98
C ARG A 190 1.62 0.81 17.81
N PHE A 191 1.06 1.87 17.27
CA PHE A 191 -0.05 2.64 17.79
C PHE A 191 -1.27 2.47 16.89
N SER A 192 -2.46 2.42 17.50
CA SER A 192 -3.72 2.54 16.77
C SER A 192 -3.72 3.87 16.00
N PRO A 193 -4.16 3.88 14.73
CA PRO A 193 -4.10 5.08 13.91
C PRO A 193 -5.17 6.13 14.25
N ILE A 194 -6.11 5.80 15.15
CA ILE A 194 -7.14 6.73 15.63
C ILE A 194 -6.70 7.36 16.95
N ILE A 195 -6.60 8.69 16.98
CA ILE A 195 -6.22 9.48 18.15
C ILE A 195 -7.37 10.44 18.46
N GLU A 196 -8.16 10.08 19.46
CA GLU A 196 -9.47 10.72 19.70
C GLU A 196 -9.38 12.02 20.50
N ASN A 197 -8.30 12.24 21.25
CA ASN A 197 -8.18 13.37 22.17
C ASN A 197 -6.73 13.64 22.63
N LYS A 198 -6.56 14.77 23.34
CA LYS A 198 -5.31 15.22 23.96
C LYS A 198 -4.65 14.17 24.86
N GLU A 199 -5.41 13.43 25.66
CA GLU A 199 -4.85 12.45 26.60
C GLU A 199 -4.28 11.22 25.89
N ARG A 200 -4.93 10.78 24.80
CA ARG A 200 -4.36 9.75 23.91
C ARG A 200 -3.07 10.23 23.27
N ALA A 201 -3.05 11.46 22.77
CA ALA A 201 -1.86 12.06 22.16
C ALA A 201 -0.68 12.13 23.16
N LYS A 202 -0.92 12.59 24.40
CA LYS A 202 0.10 12.59 25.48
C LYS A 202 0.61 11.18 25.80
N LEU A 203 -0.28 10.20 25.90
CA LEU A 203 0.10 8.81 26.13
C LEU A 203 1.03 8.30 25.02
N TYR A 204 0.71 8.62 23.77
CA TYR A 204 1.54 8.22 22.63
C TYR A 204 2.90 8.89 22.67
N LEU A 205 2.96 10.21 22.86
CA LEU A 205 4.24 10.94 22.99
C LEU A 205 5.14 10.35 24.08
N LYS A 206 4.59 10.10 25.28
CA LYS A 206 5.32 9.46 26.38
C LYS A 206 5.86 8.08 26.00
N LYS A 207 5.05 7.27 25.32
CA LYS A 207 5.44 5.91 24.91
C LYS A 207 6.45 5.92 23.76
N MET A 208 6.40 6.93 22.90
CA MET A 208 7.38 7.15 21.84
C MET A 208 8.74 7.53 22.43
N GLU A 209 8.76 8.46 23.38
CA GLU A 209 9.94 8.86 24.16
C GLU A 209 10.58 7.66 24.88
N GLU A 210 9.79 6.91 25.66
CA GLU A 210 10.26 5.71 26.39
C GLU A 210 10.86 4.64 25.46
N PHE A 211 10.36 4.53 24.23
CA PHE A 211 10.82 3.51 23.29
C PHE A 211 12.13 3.89 22.58
N GLY A 212 12.33 5.18 22.34
CA GLY A 212 13.56 5.74 21.78
C GLY A 212 13.85 5.28 20.35
N ALA A 213 12.84 5.23 19.49
CA ALA A 213 13.01 4.96 18.06
C ALA A 213 13.19 6.26 17.27
N LYS A 214 14.00 6.21 16.21
CA LYS A 214 14.30 7.37 15.36
C LYS A 214 13.37 7.52 14.16
N PHE A 215 12.57 6.49 13.87
CA PHE A 215 11.72 6.45 12.69
C PHE A 215 10.26 6.24 13.09
N LEU A 216 9.37 7.05 12.54
CA LEU A 216 7.92 6.88 12.66
C LEU A 216 7.35 6.54 11.29
N HIS A 217 6.67 5.40 11.18
CA HIS A 217 6.13 4.90 9.93
C HIS A 217 4.60 4.79 9.98
N GLY A 218 3.88 5.32 8.99
CA GLY A 218 2.42 5.26 9.06
C GLY A 218 1.71 5.87 7.88
N TYR A 219 0.39 5.96 8.05
CA TYR A 219 -0.50 6.64 7.13
C TYR A 219 -0.28 8.15 7.22
N PRO A 220 -0.05 8.87 6.11
CA PRO A 220 0.06 10.33 6.08
C PRO A 220 -1.01 11.01 6.91
N GLY A 221 -2.28 10.64 6.70
CA GLY A 221 -3.39 11.28 7.38
C GLY A 221 -3.43 11.03 8.87
N ALA A 222 -3.08 9.83 9.30
CA ALA A 222 -3.08 9.49 10.72
C ALA A 222 -1.96 10.21 11.48
N ILE A 223 -0.78 10.37 10.85
CA ILE A 223 0.34 11.12 11.43
C ILE A 223 0.06 12.63 11.39
N ALA A 224 -0.56 13.14 10.32
CA ALA A 224 -0.98 14.54 10.22
C ALA A 224 -2.06 14.90 11.26
N SER A 225 -3.06 14.04 11.45
CA SER A 225 -4.04 14.18 12.55
C SER A 225 -3.38 14.22 13.93
N PHE A 226 -2.35 13.39 14.15
CA PHE A 226 -1.57 13.42 15.40
C PHE A 226 -0.84 14.75 15.57
N ALA A 227 -0.17 15.23 14.50
CA ALA A 227 0.54 16.49 14.49
C ALA A 227 -0.39 17.69 14.78
N LEU A 228 -1.58 17.71 14.18
CA LEU A 228 -2.60 18.72 14.46
C LEU A 228 -2.99 18.76 15.95
N LEU A 229 -3.24 17.60 16.57
CA LEU A 229 -3.57 17.52 17.99
C LEU A 229 -2.41 18.00 18.88
N ILE A 230 -1.18 17.69 18.53
CA ILE A 230 0.02 18.17 19.23
C ILE A 230 0.09 19.70 19.18
N LYS A 231 -0.05 20.28 17.98
CA LYS A 231 -0.02 21.73 17.76
C LYS A 231 -1.17 22.44 18.47
N GLN A 232 -2.40 21.98 18.27
CA GLN A 232 -3.62 22.57 18.87
C GLN A 232 -3.54 22.62 20.40
N HIS A 233 -3.02 21.55 21.02
CA HIS A 233 -2.93 21.45 22.48
C HIS A 233 -1.59 21.86 23.06
N LYS A 234 -0.66 22.36 22.24
CA LYS A 234 0.70 22.77 22.60
C LYS A 234 1.41 21.68 23.43
N LEU A 235 1.37 20.44 22.95
CA LEU A 235 2.03 19.32 23.61
C LEU A 235 3.54 19.33 23.32
N ASN A 236 4.35 19.00 24.33
CA ASN A 236 5.81 18.93 24.18
C ASN A 236 6.23 17.58 23.58
N ILE A 237 7.20 17.63 22.65
CA ILE A 237 7.88 16.46 22.11
C ILE A 237 9.29 16.45 22.69
N ASN A 238 9.61 15.42 23.48
CA ASN A 238 10.90 15.29 24.19
C ASN A 238 11.84 14.27 23.51
N PHE A 239 11.67 14.05 22.22
CA PHE A 239 12.47 13.12 21.41
C PHE A 239 12.63 13.67 20.00
N GLU A 240 13.65 13.20 19.28
CA GLU A 240 13.91 13.58 17.90
C GLU A 240 13.75 12.39 16.96
N LEU A 241 13.17 12.64 15.79
CA LEU A 241 13.05 11.67 14.72
C LEU A 241 14.06 12.01 13.62
N GLU A 242 14.66 10.98 13.02
CA GLU A 242 15.52 11.12 11.85
C GLU A 242 14.68 11.27 10.58
N ALA A 243 13.60 10.50 10.47
CA ALA A 243 12.62 10.65 9.39
C ALA A 243 11.25 10.07 9.75
N ILE A 244 10.22 10.58 9.07
CA ILE A 244 8.88 10.02 9.05
C ILE A 244 8.66 9.32 7.70
N LEU A 245 8.24 8.05 7.77
CA LEU A 245 8.10 7.14 6.65
C LEU A 245 6.63 6.99 6.27
N PHE A 246 6.19 7.68 5.22
CA PHE A 246 4.80 7.65 4.74
C PHE A 246 4.53 6.47 3.79
N ALA A 247 3.29 5.97 3.83
CA ALA A 247 2.82 4.90 2.96
C ALA A 247 1.30 4.81 2.89
N SER A 248 0.81 4.11 1.86
CA SER A 248 -0.58 3.62 1.73
C SER A 248 -1.66 4.68 1.51
N GLU A 249 -1.32 5.96 1.38
CA GLU A 249 -2.22 7.05 0.98
C GLU A 249 -1.49 8.04 0.07
N ILE A 250 -2.26 8.83 -0.68
CA ILE A 250 -1.72 10.04 -1.31
C ILE A 250 -1.46 11.08 -0.22
N ILE A 251 -0.41 11.89 -0.41
CA ILE A 251 0.01 12.90 0.55
C ILE A 251 -0.43 14.27 0.08
N TYR A 252 -1.19 14.97 0.90
CA TYR A 252 -1.55 16.36 0.71
C TYR A 252 -0.41 17.28 1.17
N GLU A 253 -0.30 18.46 0.54
CA GLU A 253 0.74 19.43 0.88
C GLU A 253 0.63 19.92 2.34
N TRP A 254 -0.60 20.08 2.84
CA TRP A 254 -0.84 20.49 4.23
C TRP A 254 -0.37 19.43 5.23
N GLU A 255 -0.53 18.14 4.92
CA GLU A 255 -0.07 17.04 5.78
C GLU A 255 1.44 17.08 5.95
N ARG A 256 2.16 17.36 4.85
CA ARG A 256 3.63 17.53 4.92
C ARG A 256 3.99 18.70 5.82
N LYS A 257 3.41 19.88 5.53
CA LYS A 257 3.70 21.11 6.28
C LYS A 257 3.49 20.93 7.78
N ILE A 258 2.35 20.39 8.20
CA ILE A 258 2.06 20.23 9.63
C ILE A 258 2.97 19.19 10.29
N VAL A 259 3.28 18.09 9.61
CA VAL A 259 4.13 17.03 10.16
C VAL A 259 5.59 17.50 10.25
N GLU A 260 6.10 18.20 9.25
CA GLU A 260 7.45 18.79 9.29
C GLU A 260 7.55 19.90 10.35
N GLU A 261 6.53 20.75 10.47
CA GLU A 261 6.46 21.80 11.51
C GLU A 261 6.51 21.20 12.92
N VAL A 262 5.72 20.14 13.17
CA VAL A 262 5.56 19.56 14.51
C VAL A 262 6.74 18.67 14.90
N PHE A 263 7.21 17.81 14.00
CA PHE A 263 8.27 16.84 14.32
C PHE A 263 9.68 17.30 13.95
N GLY A 264 9.82 18.41 13.20
CA GLY A 264 11.12 18.99 12.85
C GLY A 264 12.02 18.06 12.03
N CYS A 265 11.45 17.08 11.31
CA CYS A 265 12.21 16.09 10.56
C CYS A 265 11.63 15.88 9.15
N ARG A 266 12.44 15.26 8.29
CA ARG A 266 12.06 14.97 6.91
C ARG A 266 10.97 13.92 6.83
N ILE A 267 10.06 14.11 5.88
CA ILE A 267 9.16 13.07 5.39
C ILE A 267 9.78 12.35 4.20
N PHE A 268 9.61 11.03 4.17
CA PHE A 268 10.01 10.16 3.08
C PHE A 268 8.88 9.18 2.75
N SER A 269 8.33 9.28 1.55
CA SER A 269 7.19 8.46 1.12
C SER A 269 7.58 7.36 0.16
N HIS A 270 6.87 6.24 0.23
CA HIS A 270 6.88 5.21 -0.81
C HIS A 270 5.49 4.94 -1.36
N TYR A 271 5.46 4.62 -2.65
CA TYR A 271 4.33 4.18 -3.43
C TYR A 271 4.53 2.71 -3.82
N GLY A 272 3.47 1.92 -3.70
CA GLY A 272 3.46 0.52 -4.11
C GLY A 272 2.04 -0.05 -4.06
N CYS A 273 1.88 -1.27 -4.56
CA CYS A 273 0.60 -1.94 -4.64
C CYS A 273 0.63 -3.34 -4.00
N ALA A 274 -0.54 -3.88 -3.66
CA ALA A 274 -0.62 -5.18 -3.02
C ALA A 274 -0.16 -6.30 -3.96
N GLU A 275 -0.37 -6.10 -5.26
CA GLU A 275 0.02 -6.95 -6.38
C GLU A 275 1.54 -7.07 -6.55
N LYS A 276 2.32 -6.15 -5.95
CA LYS A 276 3.78 -6.10 -6.07
C LYS A 276 4.28 -6.00 -7.52
N ALA A 277 3.55 -5.23 -8.32
CA ALA A 277 3.88 -4.98 -9.72
C ALA A 277 4.85 -3.80 -9.90
N VAL A 278 4.73 -2.79 -9.03
CA VAL A 278 5.54 -1.57 -9.04
C VAL A 278 5.86 -1.14 -7.62
N LEU A 279 7.04 -0.58 -7.45
CA LEU A 279 7.49 0.04 -6.21
C LEU A 279 8.27 1.29 -6.55
N ALA A 280 7.94 2.38 -5.87
CA ALA A 280 8.62 3.65 -6.01
C ALA A 280 8.75 4.33 -4.66
N ALA A 281 9.74 5.19 -4.49
CA ALA A 281 9.81 6.06 -3.32
C ALA A 281 10.49 7.36 -3.62
N GLU A 282 10.19 8.36 -2.81
CA GLU A 282 10.78 9.68 -2.92
C GLU A 282 12.31 9.62 -2.98
N CYS A 283 12.87 10.60 -3.66
CA CYS A 283 14.27 10.91 -3.66
C CYS A 283 14.73 11.32 -2.25
N GLU A 284 15.94 10.97 -1.87
CA GLU A 284 16.53 11.47 -0.62
C GLU A 284 16.99 12.94 -0.70
N LYS A 285 16.73 13.64 -1.81
CA LYS A 285 17.04 15.07 -2.03
C LYS A 285 15.84 15.90 -2.47
N THR A 286 14.77 15.28 -2.95
CA THR A 286 13.53 15.95 -3.42
C THR A 286 12.30 15.16 -3.00
N HIS A 287 11.10 15.54 -3.44
CA HIS A 287 9.87 14.73 -3.29
C HIS A 287 9.50 13.93 -4.54
N ILE A 288 10.39 13.90 -5.55
CA ILE A 288 10.17 13.13 -6.77
C ILE A 288 10.27 11.64 -6.43
N TYR A 289 9.30 10.85 -6.86
CA TYR A 289 9.32 9.40 -6.72
C TYR A 289 10.24 8.79 -7.77
N HIS A 290 11.11 7.87 -7.35
CA HIS A 290 11.87 7.00 -8.24
C HIS A 290 11.21 5.63 -8.24
N CYS A 291 10.80 5.14 -9.41
CA CYS A 291 10.51 3.72 -9.58
C CYS A 291 11.81 2.92 -9.44
N LEU A 292 11.74 1.71 -8.89
CA LEU A 292 12.89 0.81 -8.76
C LEU A 292 12.94 -0.15 -9.95
N PRO A 293 13.87 0.01 -10.91
CA PRO A 293 13.94 -0.85 -12.10
C PRO A 293 14.20 -2.32 -11.77
N GLU A 294 14.83 -2.59 -10.64
CA GLU A 294 15.11 -3.95 -10.17
C GLU A 294 13.84 -4.68 -9.69
N TYR A 295 12.77 -3.94 -9.39
CA TYR A 295 11.50 -4.48 -8.90
C TYR A 295 10.58 -4.92 -10.04
N GLY A 296 10.66 -4.24 -11.17
CA GLY A 296 9.77 -4.42 -12.32
C GLY A 296 10.00 -3.37 -13.39
N ILE A 297 9.20 -3.44 -14.45
CA ILE A 297 9.14 -2.42 -15.51
C ILE A 297 7.93 -1.54 -15.22
N THR A 298 8.15 -0.22 -15.20
CA THR A 298 7.08 0.77 -15.05
C THR A 298 6.93 1.56 -16.33
N GLU A 299 5.71 1.59 -16.84
CA GLU A 299 5.24 2.33 -18.00
C GLU A 299 4.15 3.33 -17.55
N PHE A 300 3.81 4.28 -18.41
CA PHE A 300 2.64 5.14 -18.22
C PHE A 300 1.80 5.10 -19.49
N ASP A 301 0.49 5.01 -19.32
CA ASP A 301 -0.44 5.14 -20.44
C ASP A 301 -0.27 6.52 -21.10
N PHE A 302 -0.13 6.55 -22.43
CA PHE A 302 0.17 7.77 -23.16
C PHE A 302 -0.95 8.82 -23.05
N GLN A 303 -2.20 8.40 -22.90
CA GLN A 303 -3.36 9.29 -22.86
C GLN A 303 -3.70 9.68 -21.42
N THR A 304 -3.78 8.69 -20.53
CA THR A 304 -4.31 8.88 -19.17
C THR A 304 -3.22 9.12 -18.13
N LYS A 305 -1.95 8.79 -18.45
CA LYS A 305 -0.81 8.74 -17.52
C LYS A 305 -1.02 7.77 -16.36
N GLU A 306 -1.96 6.84 -16.49
CA GLU A 306 -2.14 5.73 -15.56
C GLU A 306 -0.89 4.87 -15.53
N ILE A 307 -0.48 4.43 -14.35
CA ILE A 307 0.68 3.56 -14.15
C ILE A 307 0.36 2.18 -14.74
N VAL A 308 1.26 1.70 -15.59
CA VAL A 308 1.23 0.34 -16.12
C VAL A 308 2.50 -0.37 -15.64
N ALA A 309 2.37 -1.57 -15.10
CA ALA A 309 3.49 -2.23 -14.43
C ALA A 309 3.65 -3.70 -14.80
N THR A 310 4.89 -4.15 -14.91
CA THR A 310 5.26 -5.56 -14.98
C THR A 310 6.16 -5.91 -13.80
N GLY A 311 5.66 -6.71 -12.86
CA GLY A 311 6.39 -7.09 -11.64
C GLY A 311 7.21 -8.36 -11.80
N PHE A 312 8.41 -8.40 -11.20
CA PHE A 312 9.30 -9.58 -11.29
C PHE A 312 9.17 -10.56 -10.13
N LEU A 313 8.44 -10.20 -9.07
CA LEU A 313 8.42 -10.99 -7.83
C LEU A 313 7.40 -12.14 -7.82
N ASN A 314 6.28 -11.99 -8.52
CA ASN A 314 5.18 -12.97 -8.51
C ASN A 314 5.15 -13.81 -9.79
N THR A 315 5.67 -15.03 -9.71
CA THR A 315 5.66 -16.01 -10.80
C THR A 315 4.43 -16.92 -10.77
N VAL A 316 3.64 -16.89 -9.70
CA VAL A 316 2.42 -17.70 -9.55
C VAL A 316 1.27 -17.04 -10.29
N ASN A 317 1.12 -15.73 -10.09
CA ASN A 317 0.24 -14.85 -10.83
C ASN A 317 1.07 -13.71 -11.43
N PRO A 318 1.70 -13.92 -12.60
CA PRO A 318 2.46 -12.86 -13.25
C PRO A 318 1.54 -11.67 -13.57
N PHE A 319 1.96 -10.47 -13.15
CA PHE A 319 1.33 -9.21 -13.55
C PHE A 319 2.19 -8.62 -14.67
N ILE A 320 1.75 -8.75 -15.92
CA ILE A 320 2.47 -8.27 -17.11
C ILE A 320 1.62 -7.20 -17.76
N ARG A 321 2.22 -6.01 -17.95
CA ARG A 321 1.54 -4.78 -18.39
C ARG A 321 0.21 -4.55 -17.65
N TYR A 322 0.25 -4.72 -16.33
CA TYR A 322 -0.91 -4.52 -15.46
C TYR A 322 -1.24 -3.04 -15.37
N LYS A 323 -2.37 -2.64 -15.96
CA LYS A 323 -2.83 -1.26 -15.97
C LYS A 323 -3.58 -0.95 -14.68
N MET A 324 -3.01 -0.05 -13.90
CA MET A 324 -3.55 0.40 -12.63
C MET A 324 -4.48 1.60 -12.84
N THR A 325 -5.15 2.00 -11.76
CA THR A 325 -6.03 3.19 -11.74
C THR A 325 -5.33 4.43 -11.17
N ASP A 326 -4.08 4.27 -10.74
CA ASP A 326 -3.28 5.37 -10.19
C ASP A 326 -2.63 6.14 -11.32
N VAL A 327 -2.81 7.46 -11.34
CA VAL A 327 -2.25 8.34 -12.38
C VAL A 327 -0.96 8.97 -11.88
N ALA A 328 0.12 8.88 -12.64
CA ALA A 328 1.36 9.55 -12.29
C ALA A 328 1.31 11.03 -12.67
N LEU A 329 1.73 11.90 -11.75
CA LEU A 329 1.88 13.33 -11.98
C LEU A 329 3.24 13.61 -12.62
N ASN A 330 3.24 14.26 -13.78
CA ASN A 330 4.44 14.62 -14.55
C ASN A 330 5.47 13.46 -14.69
N PRO A 331 5.05 12.30 -15.19
CA PRO A 331 5.95 11.17 -15.37
C PRO A 331 7.06 11.49 -16.39
N ARG A 332 8.28 11.02 -16.12
CA ARG A 332 9.47 11.21 -16.96
C ARG A 332 10.30 9.93 -16.99
N PHE A 333 10.92 9.64 -18.12
CA PHE A 333 11.79 8.46 -18.31
C PHE A 333 13.29 8.76 -18.14
N GLU A 334 13.63 9.99 -17.74
CA GLU A 334 14.99 10.34 -17.35
C GLU A 334 15.23 10.12 -15.85
N PRO A 335 16.48 9.83 -15.46
CA PRO A 335 16.86 9.80 -14.06
C PRO A 335 16.74 11.14 -13.33
N CYS A 336 16.68 11.05 -12.00
CA CYS A 336 16.65 12.21 -11.12
C CYS A 336 18.01 12.92 -11.04
N GLN A 337 18.03 14.18 -11.46
CA GLN A 337 19.22 15.03 -11.53
C GLN A 337 19.78 15.48 -10.17
N LYS A 338 19.18 15.06 -9.05
CA LYS A 338 19.55 15.54 -7.70
C LYS A 338 20.24 14.49 -6.82
N CYS A 339 20.08 13.20 -7.13
CA CYS A 339 20.51 12.10 -6.25
C CYS A 339 21.60 11.19 -6.85
N ASN A 340 21.96 11.42 -8.12
CA ASN A 340 22.93 10.63 -8.89
C ASN A 340 22.56 9.15 -9.07
N ARG A 341 21.33 8.72 -8.74
CA ARG A 341 20.83 7.39 -9.10
C ARG A 341 20.23 7.43 -10.49
N ASN A 342 20.51 6.39 -11.26
CA ASN A 342 19.94 6.20 -12.58
C ASN A 342 18.56 5.52 -12.55
N TYR A 343 17.82 5.64 -11.45
CA TYR A 343 16.47 5.08 -11.37
C TYR A 343 15.49 5.83 -12.28
N TYR A 344 14.72 5.06 -13.03
CA TYR A 344 13.70 5.53 -13.96
C TYR A 344 12.54 4.50 -14.04
N PRO A 345 11.36 4.92 -14.49
CA PRO A 345 10.95 6.31 -14.60
C PRO A 345 10.82 7.01 -13.24
N ILE A 346 10.65 8.32 -13.29
CA ILE A 346 10.38 9.17 -12.13
C ILE A 346 9.06 9.92 -12.31
N PHE A 347 8.41 10.31 -11.21
CA PHE A 347 7.18 11.11 -11.24
C PHE A 347 7.06 11.99 -10.00
N ASP A 348 6.31 13.09 -10.08
CA ASP A 348 6.21 14.10 -9.00
C ASP A 348 5.25 13.68 -7.87
N GLY A 349 4.29 12.81 -8.19
CA GLY A 349 3.31 12.30 -7.24
C GLY A 349 2.26 11.43 -7.92
N ILE A 350 1.25 11.02 -7.16
CA ILE A 350 0.11 10.28 -7.69
C ILE A 350 -1.12 11.18 -7.67
N GLU A 351 -1.85 11.19 -8.77
CA GLU A 351 -3.13 11.86 -8.94
C GLU A 351 -4.27 10.81 -8.91
N GLY A 352 -5.42 11.14 -8.32
CA GLY A 352 -6.65 10.34 -8.51
C GLY A 352 -7.12 9.45 -7.35
N ARG A 353 -6.56 9.57 -6.14
CA ARG A 353 -7.14 9.01 -4.89
C ARG A 353 -7.09 9.99 -3.71
N LEU A 354 -7.25 11.28 -4.01
CA LEU A 354 -7.40 12.29 -2.96
C LEU A 354 -8.79 12.14 -2.37
N GLU A 355 -8.92 11.24 -1.41
CA GLU A 355 -10.13 11.04 -0.62
C GLU A 355 -10.20 12.08 0.49
N ASP A 356 -11.39 12.61 0.77
CA ASP A 356 -11.54 13.55 1.88
C ASP A 356 -11.40 12.81 3.22
N PHE A 357 -10.93 13.55 4.23
CA PHE A 357 -10.99 13.09 5.61
C PHE A 357 -12.43 13.11 6.10
N ILE A 358 -12.75 12.18 7.00
CA ILE A 358 -13.96 12.29 7.80
C ILE A 358 -13.66 13.07 9.06
N VAL A 359 -14.47 14.07 9.38
CA VAL A 359 -14.43 14.76 10.67
C VAL A 359 -15.35 14.02 11.63
N SER A 360 -14.83 13.44 12.71
CA SER A 360 -15.68 12.75 13.69
C SER A 360 -16.66 13.71 14.38
N PRO A 361 -17.76 13.20 14.97
CA PRO A 361 -18.63 14.00 15.83
C PRO A 361 -17.88 14.67 16.99
N GLU A 362 -16.79 14.05 17.45
CA GLU A 362 -15.92 14.57 18.51
C GLU A 362 -14.86 15.56 17.99
N GLY A 363 -14.81 15.84 16.68
CA GLY A 363 -13.97 16.88 16.10
C GLY A 363 -12.53 16.48 15.81
N PHE A 364 -12.24 15.20 15.54
CA PHE A 364 -10.93 14.75 15.08
C PHE A 364 -11.00 14.19 13.65
N LEU A 365 -9.90 14.30 12.91
CA LEU A 365 -9.81 13.85 11.52
C LEU A 365 -9.48 12.36 11.42
N ILE A 366 -10.25 11.65 10.60
CA ILE A 366 -10.08 10.22 10.32
C ILE A 366 -9.59 10.06 8.89
N ALA A 367 -8.41 9.47 8.77
CA ALA A 367 -7.75 9.24 7.50
C ALA A 367 -8.49 8.18 6.65
N PRO A 368 -8.57 8.36 5.32
CA PRO A 368 -9.22 7.42 4.41
C PRO A 368 -8.77 5.96 4.57
N ALA A 369 -7.47 5.70 4.75
CA ALA A 369 -6.93 4.35 4.89
C ALA A 369 -7.53 3.58 6.08
N ILE A 370 -7.89 4.29 7.16
CA ILE A 370 -8.50 3.71 8.36
C ILE A 370 -9.91 3.17 8.05
N ILE A 371 -10.64 3.86 7.16
CA ILE A 371 -12.03 3.55 6.82
C ILE A 371 -12.13 2.38 5.83
N THR A 372 -11.05 2.02 5.13
CA THR A 372 -11.06 0.92 4.14
C THR A 372 -11.29 -0.47 4.74
N HIS A 373 -10.98 -0.67 6.02
CA HIS A 373 -10.94 -1.99 6.63
C HIS A 373 -12.25 -2.79 6.57
N PRO A 374 -13.43 -2.22 6.87
CA PRO A 374 -14.71 -2.93 6.81
C PRO A 374 -15.15 -3.33 5.38
N PHE A 375 -14.56 -2.74 4.35
CA PHE A 375 -14.99 -2.94 2.95
C PHE A 375 -14.23 -4.08 2.23
N LYS A 376 -13.28 -4.74 2.90
CA LYS A 376 -12.37 -5.69 2.24
C LYS A 376 -13.03 -7.00 1.81
N ASP A 377 -14.12 -7.42 2.44
CA ASP A 377 -14.70 -8.76 2.25
C ASP A 377 -16.19 -8.74 1.86
N LEU A 378 -16.62 -7.69 1.17
CA LEU A 378 -18.00 -7.56 0.68
C LEU A 378 -18.28 -8.54 -0.48
N LYS A 379 -19.43 -9.19 -0.42
CA LYS A 379 -19.85 -10.23 -1.39
C LYS A 379 -21.03 -9.82 -2.24
N THR A 380 -21.82 -8.86 -1.79
CA THR A 380 -23.06 -8.44 -2.48
C THR A 380 -23.00 -7.02 -3.02
N ILE A 381 -21.95 -6.26 -2.69
CA ILE A 381 -21.84 -4.85 -3.03
C ILE A 381 -20.80 -4.68 -4.15
N LYS A 382 -21.22 -4.09 -5.27
CA LYS A 382 -20.39 -3.79 -6.44
C LYS A 382 -19.46 -2.60 -6.17
N ASN A 383 -20.02 -1.48 -5.69
CA ASN A 383 -19.31 -0.23 -5.37
C ASN A 383 -19.93 0.44 -4.13
N THR A 384 -19.14 1.26 -3.43
CA THR A 384 -19.62 2.13 -2.35
C THR A 384 -19.09 3.55 -2.50
N GLN A 385 -19.75 4.53 -1.87
CA GLN A 385 -19.21 5.87 -1.66
C GLN A 385 -19.70 6.42 -0.32
N ILE A 386 -18.81 7.10 0.40
CA ILE A 386 -19.09 7.75 1.68
C ILE A 386 -19.22 9.25 1.44
N VAL A 387 -20.35 9.84 1.80
CA VAL A 387 -20.58 11.29 1.71
C VAL A 387 -20.90 11.86 3.08
N GLN A 388 -19.97 12.59 3.68
CA GLN A 388 -20.18 13.31 4.92
C GLN A 388 -20.86 14.66 4.65
N LYS A 389 -22.10 14.78 5.13
CA LYS A 389 -22.94 15.99 5.00
C LYS A 389 -22.78 16.93 6.19
N SER A 390 -22.50 16.40 7.38
CA SER A 390 -22.26 17.17 8.60
C SER A 390 -21.46 16.36 9.62
N HIS A 391 -21.17 16.96 10.77
CA HIS A 391 -20.48 16.29 11.89
C HIS A 391 -21.21 15.03 12.39
N GLU A 392 -22.53 14.96 12.22
CA GLU A 392 -23.37 13.88 12.75
C GLU A 392 -24.04 13.04 11.65
N LYS A 393 -23.75 13.31 10.36
CA LYS A 393 -24.45 12.66 9.24
C LYS A 393 -23.52 12.24 8.11
N ILE A 394 -23.57 10.95 7.81
CA ILE A 394 -22.94 10.32 6.64
C ILE A 394 -23.99 9.61 5.81
N ILE A 395 -23.91 9.77 4.50
CA ILE A 395 -24.61 8.96 3.52
C ILE A 395 -23.65 7.89 3.01
N LEU A 396 -24.07 6.62 3.10
CA LEU A 396 -23.35 5.48 2.55
C LEU A 396 -24.06 5.02 1.27
N ARG A 397 -23.57 5.47 0.12
CA ARG A 397 -24.10 5.04 -1.19
C ARG A 397 -23.60 3.65 -1.51
N ILE A 398 -24.49 2.77 -1.96
CA ILE A 398 -24.25 1.35 -2.21
C ILE A 398 -24.80 0.99 -3.58
N VAL A 399 -23.93 0.49 -4.46
CA VAL A 399 -24.32 -0.16 -5.71
C VAL A 399 -24.26 -1.68 -5.48
N PRO A 400 -25.39 -2.41 -5.51
CA PRO A 400 -25.38 -3.86 -5.36
C PRO A 400 -24.80 -4.54 -6.61
N LEU A 401 -24.34 -5.78 -6.46
CA LEU A 401 -24.13 -6.67 -7.59
C LEU A 401 -25.48 -7.07 -8.22
N GLU A 402 -25.45 -7.48 -9.48
CA GLU A 402 -26.62 -8.04 -10.18
C GLU A 402 -27.06 -9.36 -9.50
N ASP A 403 -28.38 -9.59 -9.44
CA ASP A 403 -29.00 -10.81 -8.90
C ASP A 403 -28.58 -11.23 -7.48
N VAL A 404 -28.30 -10.26 -6.60
CA VAL A 404 -27.91 -10.55 -5.21
C VAL A 404 -29.08 -10.93 -4.30
N ASN A 405 -28.80 -11.81 -3.35
CA ASN A 405 -29.69 -12.09 -2.23
C ASN A 405 -29.85 -10.83 -1.35
N LYS A 406 -31.08 -10.29 -1.28
CA LYS A 406 -31.39 -9.06 -0.55
C LYS A 406 -31.12 -9.15 0.95
N ASP A 407 -31.31 -10.30 1.58
CA ASP A 407 -31.04 -10.48 3.01
C ASP A 407 -29.55 -10.41 3.31
N LEU A 408 -28.73 -11.01 2.44
CA LEU A 408 -27.27 -10.94 2.55
C LEU A 408 -26.78 -9.49 2.33
N LEU A 409 -27.34 -8.79 1.35
CA LEU A 409 -27.06 -7.37 1.12
C LEU A 409 -27.39 -6.51 2.34
N ASN A 410 -28.58 -6.67 2.90
CA ASN A 410 -28.99 -5.93 4.10
C ASN A 410 -28.07 -6.21 5.31
N LYS A 411 -27.60 -7.46 5.47
CA LYS A 411 -26.62 -7.81 6.51
C LYS A 411 -25.27 -7.12 6.29
N GLU A 412 -24.77 -7.07 5.05
CA GLU A 412 -23.54 -6.34 4.72
C GLU A 412 -23.67 -4.84 4.97
N ILE A 413 -24.81 -4.24 4.60
CA ILE A 413 -25.09 -2.82 4.85
C ILE A 413 -25.13 -2.51 6.35
N GLN A 414 -25.80 -3.35 7.14
CA GLN A 414 -25.84 -3.22 8.59
C GLN A 414 -24.45 -3.36 9.22
N PHE A 415 -23.68 -4.35 8.77
CA PHE A 415 -22.30 -4.56 9.19
C PHE A 415 -21.43 -3.32 8.90
N LEU A 416 -21.46 -2.82 7.65
CA LEU A 416 -20.72 -1.62 7.27
C LEU A 416 -21.10 -0.43 8.14
N SER A 417 -22.41 -0.21 8.35
CA SER A 417 -22.90 0.89 9.18
C SER A 417 -22.41 0.77 10.63
N GLN A 418 -22.40 -0.43 11.20
CA GLN A 418 -21.90 -0.65 12.56
C GLN A 418 -20.39 -0.43 12.67
N GLU A 419 -19.60 -0.96 11.74
CA GLU A 419 -18.15 -0.80 11.75
C GLU A 419 -17.73 0.65 11.51
N LEU A 420 -18.39 1.35 10.59
CA LEU A 420 -18.17 2.78 10.37
C LEU A 420 -18.48 3.59 11.63
N LYS A 421 -19.57 3.30 12.36
CA LYS A 421 -19.85 3.96 13.65
C LYS A 421 -18.76 3.74 14.68
N LYS A 422 -18.22 2.52 14.79
CA LYS A 422 -17.11 2.20 15.71
C LYS A 422 -15.85 3.00 15.39
N ILE A 423 -15.57 3.20 14.10
CA ILE A 423 -14.40 3.96 13.60
C ILE A 423 -14.62 5.46 13.79
N ILE A 424 -15.79 5.97 13.36
CA ILE A 424 -16.06 7.40 13.21
C ILE A 424 -16.53 8.04 14.51
N GLY A 425 -17.32 7.33 15.31
CA GLY A 425 -17.92 7.82 16.55
C GLY A 425 -19.38 7.39 16.64
N GLU A 426 -19.83 6.92 17.80
CA GLU A 426 -21.18 6.34 17.99
C GLU A 426 -22.31 7.36 17.75
N LYS A 427 -22.01 8.67 17.83
CA LYS A 427 -22.96 9.75 17.58
C LYS A 427 -23.27 9.95 16.10
N ILE A 428 -22.46 9.40 15.18
CA ILE A 428 -22.69 9.57 13.75
C ILE A 428 -23.93 8.78 13.31
N THR A 429 -24.80 9.44 12.55
CA THR A 429 -25.89 8.79 11.82
C THR A 429 -25.39 8.39 10.45
N ILE A 430 -25.48 7.10 10.14
CA ILE A 430 -25.14 6.55 8.83
C ILE A 430 -26.44 6.19 8.13
N ILE A 431 -26.66 6.78 6.96
CA ILE A 431 -27.84 6.57 6.13
C ILE A 431 -27.42 5.79 4.89
N PRO A 432 -27.72 4.49 4.79
CA PRO A 432 -27.50 3.72 3.58
C PRO A 432 -28.44 4.18 2.46
N GLU A 433 -27.89 4.41 1.27
CA GLU A 433 -28.63 4.74 0.05
C GLU A 433 -28.26 3.74 -1.04
N ILE A 434 -29.22 2.94 -1.50
CA ILE A 434 -29.01 2.04 -2.63
C ILE A 434 -29.16 2.87 -3.91
N VAL A 435 -28.13 2.85 -4.76
CA VAL A 435 -28.07 3.58 -6.02
C VAL A 435 -27.69 2.63 -7.16
N ASN A 436 -28.14 2.94 -8.38
CA ASN A 436 -27.81 2.11 -9.56
C ASN A 436 -26.34 2.26 -9.96
N GLU A 437 -25.81 3.47 -9.84
CA GLU A 437 -24.42 3.79 -10.11
C GLU A 437 -23.99 4.96 -9.22
N ILE A 438 -22.67 5.16 -9.10
CA ILE A 438 -22.10 6.30 -8.41
C ILE A 438 -21.46 7.19 -9.46
N GLU A 439 -21.95 8.42 -9.54
CA GLU A 439 -21.47 9.42 -10.48
C GLU A 439 -19.99 9.74 -10.24
N LEU A 440 -19.29 9.96 -11.35
CA LEU A 440 -17.96 10.55 -11.33
C LEU A 440 -18.08 12.03 -10.95
N SER A 441 -17.04 12.57 -10.33
CA SER A 441 -16.95 14.01 -10.08
C SER A 441 -16.96 14.80 -11.40
N PRO A 442 -17.21 16.14 -11.38
CA PRO A 442 -17.17 16.96 -12.60
C PRO A 442 -15.87 16.87 -13.40
N SER A 443 -14.76 16.45 -12.78
CA SER A 443 -13.48 16.19 -13.45
C SER A 443 -13.36 14.79 -14.06
N GLY A 444 -14.46 14.01 -14.07
CA GLY A 444 -14.51 12.63 -14.55
C GLY A 444 -13.87 11.60 -13.61
N LYS A 445 -13.51 11.97 -12.38
CA LYS A 445 -12.81 11.09 -11.44
C LYS A 445 -13.75 10.52 -10.37
N PHE A 446 -13.59 9.24 -10.05
CA PHE A 446 -14.28 8.62 -8.92
C PHE A 446 -13.62 9.05 -7.62
N LYS A 447 -14.42 9.52 -6.65
CA LYS A 447 -13.98 9.85 -5.30
C LYS A 447 -14.77 9.01 -4.31
N TRP A 448 -14.08 8.15 -3.56
CA TRP A 448 -14.70 7.20 -2.65
C TRP A 448 -15.24 7.86 -1.37
N ILE A 449 -14.54 8.87 -0.84
CA ILE A 449 -14.94 9.64 0.33
C ILE A 449 -15.04 11.12 -0.04
N ILE A 450 -16.24 11.68 0.13
CA ILE A 450 -16.54 13.10 -0.05
C ILE A 450 -16.92 13.66 1.33
N SER A 451 -16.26 14.70 1.78
CA SER A 451 -16.65 15.42 3.00
C SER A 451 -16.87 16.90 2.71
N GLU A 452 -18.10 17.34 2.91
CA GLU A 452 -18.53 18.72 2.70
C GLU A 452 -18.04 19.67 3.82
N ILE A 453 -17.44 19.13 4.89
CA ILE A 453 -17.01 19.91 6.06
C ILE A 453 -15.50 19.80 6.37
N SER A 454 -14.79 18.84 5.77
CA SER A 454 -13.38 18.57 6.12
C SER A 454 -12.44 19.74 5.82
N LYS A 455 -12.67 20.46 4.71
CA LYS A 455 -11.82 21.59 4.29
C LYS A 455 -11.83 22.73 5.30
N ASP A 456 -13.01 23.07 5.83
CA ASP A 456 -13.14 24.12 6.83
C ASP A 456 -12.43 23.77 8.14
N PHE A 457 -12.26 22.47 8.42
CA PHE A 457 -11.54 22.00 9.59
C PHE A 457 -10.02 22.02 9.40
N ILE A 458 -9.55 21.63 8.21
CA ILE A 458 -8.11 21.62 7.88
C ILE A 458 -7.54 23.06 7.81
N ASN A 459 -8.36 24.03 7.42
CA ASN A 459 -7.96 25.43 7.28
C ASN A 459 -8.04 26.26 8.59
N ARG A 460 -8.52 25.68 9.70
CA ARG A 460 -8.54 26.30 11.04
C ARG A 460 -7.23 26.01 11.77
#